data_AF-M0PGZ0-F1
#
_entry.id   AF-M0PGZ0-F1
#
_cell.length_a   1.000
_cell.length_b   1.000
_cell.length_c   1.000
_cell.angle_alpha   90.00
_cell.angle_beta   90.00
_cell.angle_gamma   90.00
#
_symmetry.space_group_name_H-M   'P 1'
#
loop_
_entity.id
_entity.type
_entity.pdbx_description
1 polymer ?
#
loop_
_entity_poly.entity_id
_entity_poly.type
_entity_poly.pdbx_seq_one_letter_code
_entity_poly.pdbx_strand_id
1 'polypeptide(L)' 'MSADPILRKEETLNSGEYLTICYELHHVLLPELSDEGFIEFDRFEDRVQRGVKFDGVRRFLEQIDNDHDE' A
#
# COMPACT_ATOMS: atom_id res chain seq x y z
N MET A 1 15.16 8.42 0.97
CA MET A 1 15.62 7.88 2.27
C MET A 1 15.30 6.41 2.26
N SER A 2 16.22 5.53 2.64
CA SER A 2 15.95 4.08 2.71
C SER A 2 15.15 3.78 3.98
N ALA A 3 13.99 3.13 3.90
CA ALA A 3 13.24 2.69 5.08
C ALA A 3 13.70 1.30 5.56
N ASP A 4 15.01 1.11 5.69
CA ASP A 4 15.56 -0.14 6.21
C ASP A 4 15.16 -0.34 7.68
N PRO A 5 14.54 -1.47 8.04
CA PRO A 5 14.21 -1.77 9.42
C PRO A 5 15.47 -1.92 10.29
N ILE A 6 15.45 -1.32 11.47
CA ILE A 6 16.52 -1.44 12.47
C ILE A 6 16.27 -2.70 13.31
N LEU A 7 17.20 -3.65 13.27
CA LEU A 7 17.12 -4.93 13.99
C LEU A 7 17.98 -4.92 15.27
N ARG A 8 17.51 -5.61 16.31
CA ARG A 8 18.33 -5.91 17.49
C ARG A 8 19.36 -7.00 17.19
N LYS A 9 20.38 -7.12 18.05
CA LYS A 9 21.55 -7.99 17.86
C LYS A 9 21.23 -9.49 17.64
N GLU A 10 20.05 -9.93 18.06
CA GLU A 10 19.58 -11.31 18.01
C GLU A 10 18.39 -11.50 17.05
N GLU A 11 17.94 -10.42 16.41
CA GLU A 11 16.83 -10.45 15.46
C GLU A 11 17.36 -10.62 14.03
N THR A 12 16.69 -11.48 13.27
CA THR A 12 16.95 -11.64 11.84
C THR A 12 15.61 -11.62 11.12
N LEU A 13 15.53 -10.87 10.02
CA LEU A 13 14.40 -10.93 9.10
C LEU A 13 14.75 -11.87 7.96
N ASN A 14 13.83 -12.76 7.61
CA ASN A 14 13.89 -13.37 6.29
C ASN A 14 13.51 -12.35 5.21
N SER A 15 13.77 -12.67 3.95
CA SER A 15 13.54 -11.77 2.82
C SER A 15 12.08 -11.32 2.68
N GLY A 16 11.13 -12.19 3.02
CA GLY A 16 9.69 -11.87 3.00
C GLY A 16 9.28 -10.91 4.12
N GLU A 17 9.82 -11.09 5.32
CA GLU A 17 9.56 -10.19 6.47
C GLU A 17 10.19 -8.81 6.25
N TYR A 18 11.43 -8.76 5.74
CA TYR A 18 12.10 -7.50 5.38
C TYR A 18 11.30 -6.72 4.33
N LEU A 19 10.85 -7.39 3.26
CA LEU A 19 10.05 -6.72 2.23
C LEU A 19 8.72 -6.21 2.77
N THR A 20 8.08 -6.96 3.68
CA THR A 20 6.81 -6.56 4.31
C THR A 20 6.99 -5.29 5.15
N ILE A 21 8.03 -5.23 5.99
CA ILE A 21 8.28 -4.05 6.84
C ILE A 21 8.69 -2.84 6.00
N CYS A 22 9.59 -3.01 5.05
CA CYS A 22 9.94 -1.93 4.12
C CYS A 22 8.69 -1.41 3.41
N TYR A 23 7.79 -2.29 2.99
CA TYR A 23 6.55 -1.90 2.33
C TYR A 23 5.61 -1.12 3.27
N GLU A 24 5.33 -1.61 4.47
CA GLU A 24 4.49 -0.93 5.46
C GLU A 24 5.03 0.46 5.85
N LEU A 25 6.37 0.61 5.90
CA LEU A 25 7.00 1.89 6.21
C LEU A 25 6.98 2.89 5.04
N HIS A 26 7.04 2.41 3.79
CA HIS A 26 6.98 3.30 2.61
C HIS A 26 5.55 3.62 2.17
N HIS A 27 4.63 2.67 2.32
CA HIS A 27 3.26 2.80 1.86
C HIS A 27 2.31 2.73 3.05
N VAL A 28 2.00 3.89 3.63
CA VAL A 28 1.12 4.00 4.79
C VAL A 28 -0.31 3.54 4.47
N LEU A 29 -0.82 3.82 3.26
CA LEU A 29 -2.24 3.63 2.91
C LEU A 29 -2.53 2.45 1.99
N LEU A 30 -1.54 1.95 1.23
CA LEU A 30 -1.78 0.84 0.31
C LEU A 30 -2.11 -0.49 1.02
N PRO A 31 -1.46 -0.88 2.14
CA PRO A 31 -1.88 -2.04 2.91
C PRO A 31 -3.34 -1.95 3.34
N GLU A 32 -3.75 -0.81 3.91
CA GLU A 32 -5.12 -0.60 4.39
C GLU A 32 -6.15 -0.69 3.25
N LEU A 33 -5.88 -0.05 2.11
CA LEU A 33 -6.76 -0.11 0.93
C LEU A 33 -6.85 -1.52 0.34
N SER A 34 -5.78 -2.30 0.43
CA SER A 34 -5.74 -3.70 0.00
C SER A 34 -6.54 -4.59 0.95
N ASP A 35 -6.36 -4.43 2.26
CA ASP A 35 -7.11 -5.13 3.31
C ASP A 35 -8.62 -4.85 3.22
N GLU A 36 -8.98 -3.61 2.90
CA GLU A 36 -10.38 -3.24 2.67
C GLU A 36 -10.93 -3.75 1.32
N GLY A 37 -10.07 -4.19 0.40
CA GLY A 37 -10.44 -4.78 -0.89
C GLY A 37 -10.75 -3.75 -1.98
N PHE A 38 -10.33 -2.50 -1.79
CA PHE A 38 -10.44 -1.44 -2.81
C PHE A 38 -9.37 -1.59 -3.87
N ILE A 39 -8.19 -2.06 -3.51
CA ILE A 39 -7.10 -2.34 -4.45
C ILE A 39 -6.62 -3.78 -4.29
N GLU A 40 -5.98 -4.30 -5.32
CA GLU A 40 -5.08 -5.44 -5.21
C GLU A 40 -3.67 -4.92 -5.45
N PHE A 41 -2.75 -5.26 -4.54
CA PHE A 41 -1.37 -4.83 -4.66
C PHE A 41 -0.41 -6.01 -4.78
N ASP A 42 0.32 -6.06 -5.89
CA ASP A 42 1.44 -6.98 -6.08
C ASP A 42 2.74 -6.31 -5.60
N ARG A 43 3.19 -6.73 -4.42
CA ARG A 43 4.43 -6.23 -3.80
C ARG A 43 5.72 -6.65 -4.50
N PHE A 44 5.67 -7.71 -5.32
CA PHE A 44 6.86 -8.19 -6.03
C PHE A 44 7.07 -7.42 -7.32
N GLU A 45 5.98 -7.12 -8.02
CA GLU A 45 5.99 -6.37 -9.28
C GLU A 45 5.77 -4.86 -9.08
N ASP A 46 5.63 -4.40 -7.82
CA ASP A 46 5.29 -3.03 -7.42
C ASP A 46 4.09 -2.47 -8.21
N ARG A 47 3.01 -3.27 -8.29
CA ARG A 47 1.87 -2.99 -9.15
C ARG A 47 0.57 -2.93 -8.38
N VAL A 48 -0.15 -1.81 -8.53
CA VAL A 48 -1.50 -1.61 -7.98
C VAL A 48 -2.56 -1.91 -9.06
N GLN A 49 -3.61 -2.64 -8.70
CA GLN A 49 -4.77 -2.94 -9.53
C GLN A 49 -6.08 -2.64 -8.77
N ARG A 50 -7.20 -2.57 -9.49
CA ARG A 50 -8.52 -2.35 -8.88
C ARG A 50 -8.99 -3.62 -8.18
N GLY A 51 -9.33 -3.51 -6.90
CA GLY A 51 -9.95 -4.58 -6.13
C GLY A 51 -11.45 -4.64 -6.35
N VAL A 52 -12.07 -5.71 -5.88
CA VAL A 52 -13.50 -6.00 -6.08
C VAL A 52 -14.43 -4.92 -5.51
N LYS A 53 -14.00 -4.15 -4.51
CA LYS A 53 -14.80 -3.05 -3.93
C LYS A 53 -14.53 -1.68 -4.56
N PHE A 54 -13.59 -1.59 -5.50
CA PHE A 54 -13.15 -0.31 -6.09
C PHE A 54 -14.32 0.53 -6.63
N ASP A 55 -15.24 -0.10 -7.37
CA ASP A 55 -16.38 0.60 -7.96
C ASP A 55 -17.37 1.16 -6.92
N GLY A 56 -17.34 0.66 -5.68
CA GLY A 56 -18.15 1.17 -4.57
C GLY A 56 -17.73 2.56 -4.10
N VAL A 57 -16.45 2.93 -4.29
CA VAL A 57 -15.92 4.26 -3.92
C VAL A 57 -15.70 5.17 -5.11
N ARG A 58 -15.85 4.66 -6.34
CA ARG A 58 -15.62 5.40 -7.58
C ARG A 58 -16.32 6.75 -7.65
N ARG A 59 -17.60 6.81 -7.24
CA ARG A 59 -18.37 8.06 -7.25
C ARG A 59 -17.78 9.14 -6.32
N PHE A 60 -17.20 8.74 -5.19
CA PHE A 60 -16.54 9.67 -4.26
C PHE A 60 -15.19 10.13 -4.83
N LEU A 61 -14.45 9.23 -5.48
CA LEU A 61 -13.18 9.58 -6.12
C LEU A 61 -13.38 10.58 -7.29
N GLU A 62 -14.44 10.40 -8.09
CA GLU A 62 -14.80 11.31 -9.19
C GLU A 62 -15.22 12.72 -8.68
N GLN A 63 -15.57 12.87 -7.40
CA GLN A 63 -15.85 14.18 -6.79
C GLN A 63 -14.55 14.88 -6.36
N ILE A 64 -13.57 14.13 -5.83
CA ILE A 64 -12.28 14.68 -5.39
C ILE A 64 -11.50 15.27 -6.57
N ASP A 65 -11.58 14.65 -7.76
CA ASP A 65 -10.88 15.13 -8.96
C ASP A 65 -11.45 16.48 -9.45
N ASN A 66 -12.75 16.72 -9.29
CA ASN A 66 -13.40 17.97 -9.71
C ASN A 66 -13.14 19.15 -8.76
N ASP A 67 -12.84 18.90 -7.48
CA ASP A 67 -12.59 19.96 -6.49
C ASP A 67 -11.16 20.55 -6.60
N HIS A 68 -10.27 19.94 -7.38
CA HIS A 68 -8.89 20.39 -7.57
C HIS A 68 -8.67 21.30 -8.79
N ASP A 69 -9.73 21.55 -9.58
CA ASP A 69 -9.69 22.37 -10.81
C ASP A 69 -10.23 23.82 -10.64
N GLU A 70 -10.46 24.31 -9.41
CA GLU A 70 -10.82 25.73 -9.12
C GLU A 70 -9.68 26.58 -8.53
#